data_AF-A0A2S4Q1P7-F1
#
_entry.id   AF-A0A2S4Q1P7-F1
#
_cell.length_a   1.000
_cell.length_b   1.000
_cell.length_c   1.000
_cell.angle_alpha   90.00
_cell.angle_beta   90.00
_cell.angle_gamma   90.00
#
_symmetry.space_group_name_H-M   'P 1'
#
loop_
_entity.id
_entity.type
_entity.pdbx_description
1 polymer ?
#
loop_
_entity_poly.entity_id
_entity_poly.type
_entity_poly.pdbx_seq_one_letter_code
_entity_poly.pdbx_strand_id
1 'polypeptide(L)'
;MLKHMMHLIGEKEKIKDIIQDLFQIMVQVNTYDQFGRPGKDVLESSFLIYLNSSQLSMSLSTIYQTANADLKSHISNPVTPTPSEDRTIKLPEVPAELIQYVDNGRNPDIYTREFVELARKSNQLMKGKIEAYAQFRDILASEMCKALPELEADVMLILERACGNTDVIKQRIKEE
;
A
#
# COMPACT_ATOMS: atom_id res chain seq x y z
N MET A 1 18.48 6.07 -2.06
CA MET A 1 17.89 4.74 -2.33
C MET A 1 18.70 3.59 -1.75
N LEU A 2 19.94 3.33 -2.17
CA LEU A 2 20.77 2.21 -1.66
C LEU A 2 20.91 2.17 -0.13
N LYS A 3 21.14 3.32 0.51
CA LYS A 3 21.27 3.45 1.97
C LYS A 3 19.98 3.14 2.73
N HIS A 4 18.83 3.48 2.14
CA HIS A 4 17.50 3.17 2.69
C HIS A 4 17.18 1.68 2.54
N MET A 5 17.51 1.08 1.40
CA MET A 5 17.35 -0.35 1.15
C MET A 5 18.23 -1.20 2.08
N MET A 6 19.47 -0.78 2.32
CA MET A 6 20.39 -1.45 3.25
C MET A 6 19.89 -1.39 4.70
N HIS A 7 19.19 -0.32 5.09
CA HIS A 7 18.60 -0.18 6.41
C HIS A 7 17.39 -1.10 6.60
N LEU A 8 16.48 -1.15 5.64
CA LEU A 8 15.33 -2.06 5.62
C LEU A 8 15.76 -3.54 5.66
N ILE A 9 16.84 -3.88 4.96
CA ILE A 9 17.46 -5.21 5.04
C ILE A 9 17.97 -5.48 6.47
N GLY A 10 18.62 -4.49 7.08
CA GLY A 10 19.07 -4.59 8.48
C GLY A 10 17.92 -4.75 9.48
N GLU A 11 16.77 -4.11 9.25
CA GLU A 11 15.58 -4.27 10.10
C GLU A 11 14.95 -5.66 9.98
N LYS A 12 14.90 -6.22 8.77
CA LYS A 12 14.40 -7.58 8.54
C LYS A 12 15.26 -8.63 9.24
N GLU A 13 16.58 -8.48 9.21
CA GLU A 13 17.48 -9.40 9.92
C GLU A 13 17.25 -9.34 11.45
N LYS A 14 16.99 -8.16 12.03
CA LYS A 14 16.65 -8.05 13.47
C LYS A 14 15.39 -8.84 13.84
N ILE A 15 14.35 -8.78 13.01
CA ILE A 15 13.11 -9.54 13.25
C ILE A 15 13.39 -11.05 13.21
N LYS A 16 14.21 -11.49 12.26
CA LYS A 16 14.62 -12.90 12.14
C LYS A 16 15.40 -13.35 13.37
N ASP A 17 16.34 -12.56 13.87
CA ASP A 17 17.12 -12.88 15.07
C ASP A 17 16.20 -13.04 16.30
N ILE A 18 15.22 -12.15 16.47
CA ILE A 18 14.21 -12.25 17.54
C ILE A 18 13.40 -13.55 17.44
N ILE A 19 12.95 -13.92 16.26
CA ILE A 19 12.18 -15.16 16.06
C ILE A 19 13.04 -16.39 16.38
N GLN A 20 14.31 -16.35 15.99
CA GLN A 20 15.28 -17.42 16.30
C GLN A 20 15.50 -17.55 17.80
N ASP A 21 15.70 -16.43 18.50
CA ASP A 21 15.84 -16.40 19.97
C ASP A 21 14.60 -16.98 20.66
N LEU A 22 13.39 -16.57 20.25
CA LEU A 22 12.14 -17.08 20.79
C LEU A 22 11.95 -18.59 20.52
N PHE A 23 12.31 -19.05 19.33
CA PHE A 23 12.26 -20.47 18.98
C PHE A 23 13.25 -21.29 19.84
N GLN A 24 14.46 -20.79 20.03
CA GLN A 24 15.48 -21.44 20.84
C GLN A 24 15.07 -21.54 22.32
N ILE A 25 14.45 -20.49 22.87
CA ILE A 25 13.84 -20.52 24.21
C ILE A 25 12.76 -21.59 24.28
N MET A 26 11.85 -21.66 23.29
CA MET A 26 10.79 -22.67 23.25
C MET A 26 11.33 -24.10 23.25
N VAL A 27 12.38 -24.37 22.45
CA VAL A 27 13.04 -25.69 22.42
C VAL A 27 13.63 -26.03 23.78
N GLN A 28 14.34 -25.09 24.42
CA GLN A 28 14.97 -25.32 25.73
C GLN A 28 13.96 -25.55 26.85
N VAL A 29 12.84 -24.84 26.83
CA VAL A 29 11.76 -25.02 27.81
C VAL A 29 11.04 -26.36 27.59
N ASN A 30 10.85 -26.78 26.34
CA ASN A 30 10.21 -28.07 26.02
C ASN A 30 11.11 -29.27 26.40
N THR A 31 12.42 -29.17 26.16
CA THR A 31 13.38 -30.25 26.47
C THR A 31 13.80 -30.29 27.94
N TYR A 32 13.43 -29.29 28.73
CA TYR A 32 13.83 -29.13 30.12
C TYR A 32 13.56 -30.40 30.96
N ASP A 33 12.40 -31.04 30.81
CA ASP A 33 12.00 -32.19 31.65
C ASP A 33 12.27 -33.57 30.99
N GLN A 34 12.64 -33.61 29.71
CA GLN A 34 12.67 -34.86 28.93
C GLN A 34 13.76 -35.86 29.36
N PHE A 35 14.80 -35.41 30.06
CA PHE A 35 15.93 -36.24 30.46
C PHE A 35 16.05 -36.47 31.98
N GLY A 36 15.02 -36.10 32.76
CA GLY A 36 14.90 -36.49 34.18
C GLY A 36 15.97 -35.93 35.13
N ARG A 37 16.81 -34.98 34.67
CA ARG A 37 17.65 -34.13 35.54
C ARG A 37 17.73 -32.69 35.02
N PRO A 38 16.74 -31.86 35.36
CA PRO A 38 16.82 -30.42 35.16
C PRO A 38 17.07 -29.74 36.51
N GLY A 39 18.29 -29.25 36.75
CA GLY A 39 18.49 -28.30 37.84
C GLY A 39 17.78 -27.01 37.47
N LYS A 40 16.91 -26.50 38.35
CA LYS A 40 16.33 -25.14 38.22
C LYS A 40 17.43 -24.13 37.85
N ASP A 41 18.61 -24.30 38.44
CA ASP A 41 19.79 -23.47 38.22
C ASP A 41 20.34 -23.52 36.78
N VAL A 42 20.17 -24.64 36.05
CA VAL A 42 20.65 -24.80 34.67
C VAL A 42 19.72 -24.11 33.68
N LEU A 43 18.41 -24.25 33.88
CA LEU A 43 17.41 -23.52 33.09
C LEU A 43 17.41 -22.04 33.44
N GLU A 44 17.55 -21.71 34.72
CA GLU A 44 17.71 -20.33 35.16
C GLU A 44 19.00 -19.75 34.58
N SER A 45 20.11 -20.49 34.55
CA SER A 45 21.34 -20.05 33.88
C SER A 45 21.18 -19.89 32.38
N SER A 46 20.51 -20.80 31.66
CA SER A 46 20.29 -20.66 30.22
C SER A 46 19.33 -19.51 29.92
N PHE A 47 18.18 -19.44 30.61
CA PHE A 47 17.21 -18.37 30.48
C PHE A 47 17.81 -17.01 30.87
N LEU A 48 18.65 -16.97 31.91
CA LEU A 48 19.40 -15.78 32.29
C LEU A 48 20.50 -15.49 31.27
N ILE A 49 21.17 -16.46 30.65
CA ILE A 49 22.11 -16.17 29.55
C ILE A 49 21.36 -15.53 28.38
N TYR A 50 20.18 -16.00 27.99
CA TYR A 50 19.38 -15.43 26.89
C TYR A 50 18.64 -14.12 27.23
N LEU A 51 18.29 -13.87 28.50
CA LEU A 51 17.67 -12.61 28.94
C LEU A 51 18.67 -11.56 29.45
N ASN A 52 19.75 -11.97 30.12
CA ASN A 52 20.79 -11.11 30.70
C ASN A 52 21.83 -10.72 29.65
N SER A 53 22.14 -11.61 28.70
CA SER A 53 22.58 -11.11 27.40
C SER A 53 21.38 -10.37 26.84
N SER A 54 21.43 -9.05 26.88
CA SER A 54 20.27 -8.19 26.66
C SER A 54 19.82 -8.21 25.20
N GLN A 55 20.15 -9.24 24.42
CA GLN A 55 20.01 -9.31 22.97
C GLN A 55 18.54 -9.25 22.54
N LEU A 56 17.67 -10.07 23.14
CA LEU A 56 16.24 -10.04 22.81
C LEU A 56 15.58 -8.72 23.27
N SER A 57 15.87 -8.28 24.50
CA SER A 57 15.33 -7.03 25.06
C SER A 57 15.80 -5.79 24.29
N MET A 58 17.08 -5.72 23.93
CA MET A 58 17.66 -4.63 23.13
C MET A 58 17.14 -4.65 21.70
N SER A 59 16.98 -5.82 21.08
CA SER A 59 16.41 -5.94 19.73
C SER A 59 14.95 -5.50 19.69
N LEU A 60 14.11 -5.93 20.66
CA LEU A 60 12.73 -5.48 20.77
C LEU A 60 12.61 -3.98 21.07
N SER A 61 13.42 -3.46 21.99
CA SER A 61 13.45 -2.03 22.31
C SER A 61 13.88 -1.18 21.11
N THR A 62 14.87 -1.66 20.34
CA THR A 62 15.31 -0.99 19.11
C THR A 62 14.19 -0.95 18.07
N ILE A 63 13.48 -2.06 17.84
CA ILE A 63 12.35 -2.11 16.89
C ILE A 63 11.22 -1.19 17.35
N TYR A 64 10.87 -1.21 18.64
CA TYR A 64 9.84 -0.34 19.19
C TYR A 64 10.20 1.15 19.04
N GLN A 65 11.47 1.51 19.27
CA GLN A 65 11.94 2.88 19.08
C GLN A 65 11.95 3.28 17.60
N THR A 66 12.36 2.40 16.70
CA THR A 66 12.30 2.63 15.24
C THR A 66 10.86 2.83 14.76
N ALA A 67 9.92 1.99 15.21
CA ALA A 67 8.51 2.11 14.83
C ALA A 67 7.87 3.42 15.33
N ASN A 68 8.22 3.88 16.53
CA ASN A 68 7.68 5.11 17.11
C ASN A 68 8.41 6.39 16.68
N ALA A 69 9.65 6.29 16.18
CA ALA A 69 10.39 7.43 15.64
C ALA A 69 9.70 8.02 14.40
N ASP A 70 9.00 7.17 13.62
CA ASP A 70 8.24 7.60 12.45
C ASP A 70 7.01 8.44 12.82
N LEU A 71 6.26 8.01 13.85
CA LEU A 71 5.04 8.70 14.31
C LEU A 71 5.30 10.13 14.83
N LYS A 72 6.48 10.37 15.42
CA LYS A 72 6.87 11.71 15.92
C LYS A 72 7.18 12.71 14.81
N SER A 73 7.48 12.25 13.59
CA SER A 73 7.72 13.13 12.43
C SER A 73 6.44 13.76 11.86
N HIS A 74 5.26 13.29 12.27
CA HIS A 74 3.96 13.78 11.79
C HIS A 74 3.35 14.90 12.67
N ILE A 75 3.87 15.14 13.90
CA ILE A 75 3.30 16.12 14.85
C ILE A 75 4.15 17.42 14.97
N SER A 76 5.41 17.41 14.50
CA SER A 76 6.24 18.62 14.53
C SER A 76 5.94 19.53 13.32
N ASN A 77 5.22 20.63 13.58
CA ASN A 77 5.05 21.76 12.67
C ASN A 77 6.38 22.24 12.04
N PRO A 78 6.39 22.71 10.78
CA PRO A 78 7.61 23.05 10.05
C PRO A 78 7.99 24.53 10.25
N VAL A 79 8.67 24.89 11.34
CA VAL A 79 9.39 26.17 11.43
C VAL A 79 10.70 25.98 12.18
N THR A 80 11.75 25.55 11.46
CA THR A 80 13.10 26.17 11.46
C THR A 80 14.05 25.30 10.61
N PRO A 81 14.81 25.88 9.66
CA PRO A 81 15.74 25.13 8.83
C PRO A 81 17.08 24.98 9.55
N THR A 82 17.27 23.89 10.27
CA THR A 82 18.60 23.46 10.71
C THR A 82 19.18 22.45 9.72
N PRO A 83 20.44 22.63 9.25
CA PRO A 83 21.10 21.74 8.32
C PRO A 83 21.65 20.53 9.09
N SER A 84 20.77 19.62 9.49
CA SER A 84 21.14 18.28 9.95
C SER A 84 20.40 17.27 9.08
N GLU A 85 21.10 16.86 8.03
CA GLU A 85 20.67 15.96 6.97
C GLU A 85 20.03 14.65 7.51
N ASP A 86 18.85 14.35 6.97
CA ASP A 86 18.34 13.01 6.62
C ASP A 86 18.49 11.88 7.65
N ARG A 87 17.74 11.94 8.75
CA ARG A 87 17.62 10.79 9.67
C ARG A 87 16.20 10.39 10.10
N THR A 88 15.18 10.84 9.38
CA THR A 88 13.79 10.38 9.58
C THR A 88 13.42 9.43 8.45
N ILE A 89 13.70 8.15 8.68
CA ILE A 89 13.24 7.05 7.83
C ILE A 89 11.75 6.92 8.08
N LYS A 90 10.94 7.32 7.09
CA LYS A 90 9.50 7.09 7.12
C LYS A 90 9.21 5.64 6.77
N LEU A 91 8.47 4.93 7.61
CA LEU A 91 8.02 3.59 7.29
C LEU A 91 6.98 3.69 6.16
N PRO A 92 6.90 2.68 5.28
CA PRO A 92 5.85 2.63 4.29
C PRO A 92 4.49 2.54 4.99
N GLU A 93 3.54 3.38 4.58
CA GLU A 93 2.17 3.29 5.07
C GLU A 93 1.53 2.00 4.54
N VAL A 94 1.05 1.16 5.45
CA VAL A 94 0.44 -0.14 5.12
C VAL A 94 -1.07 -0.03 5.29
N PRO A 95 -1.87 -0.27 4.24
CA PRO A 95 -3.32 -0.38 4.33
C PRO A 95 -3.79 -1.34 5.44
N ALA A 96 -4.81 -0.96 6.21
CA ALA A 96 -5.35 -1.81 7.29
C ALA A 96 -5.87 -3.17 6.77
N GLU A 97 -6.39 -3.20 5.54
CA GLU A 97 -6.83 -4.44 4.87
C GLU A 97 -5.69 -5.45 4.72
N LEU A 98 -4.45 -4.99 4.49
CA LEU A 98 -3.28 -5.87 4.42
C LEU A 98 -2.93 -6.49 5.78
N ILE A 99 -3.13 -5.75 6.87
CA ILE A 99 -2.91 -6.26 8.23
C ILE A 99 -3.87 -7.44 8.49
N GLN A 100 -5.14 -7.28 8.12
CA GLN A 100 -6.13 -8.35 8.26
C GLN A 100 -5.79 -9.60 7.42
N TYR A 101 -5.17 -9.45 6.25
CA TYR A 101 -4.70 -10.59 5.46
C TYR A 101 -3.61 -11.36 6.20
N VAL A 102 -2.65 -10.66 6.81
CA VAL A 102 -1.55 -11.28 7.57
C VAL A 102 -2.07 -11.94 8.85
N ASP A 103 -2.97 -11.28 9.59
CA ASP A 103 -3.57 -11.81 10.82
C ASP A 103 -4.35 -13.11 10.57
N ASN A 104 -5.01 -13.21 9.41
CA ASN A 104 -5.70 -14.43 8.98
C ASN A 104 -4.77 -15.50 8.38
N GLY A 105 -3.46 -15.26 8.33
CA GLY A 105 -2.48 -16.16 7.74
C GLY A 105 -2.54 -16.27 6.21
N ARG A 106 -3.17 -15.32 5.51
CA ARG A 106 -3.25 -15.26 4.05
C ARG A 106 -2.01 -14.56 3.49
N ASN A 107 -1.55 -14.99 2.30
CA ASN A 107 -0.43 -14.34 1.63
C ASN A 107 -0.79 -12.88 1.25
N PRO A 108 -0.06 -11.85 1.75
CA PRO A 108 -0.31 -10.44 1.42
C PRO A 108 -0.12 -10.11 -0.07
N ASP A 109 0.63 -10.92 -0.83
CA ASP A 109 0.77 -10.76 -2.29
C ASP A 109 -0.57 -10.95 -3.03
N ILE A 110 -1.51 -11.67 -2.43
CA ILE A 110 -2.83 -11.86 -3.03
C ILE A 110 -3.61 -10.54 -3.02
N TYR A 111 -3.50 -9.74 -1.96
CA TYR A 111 -4.13 -8.42 -1.89
C TYR A 111 -3.56 -7.49 -2.96
N THR A 112 -2.23 -7.44 -3.12
CA THR A 112 -1.62 -6.55 -4.13
C THR A 112 -2.01 -6.96 -5.54
N ARG A 113 -2.11 -8.28 -5.79
CA ARG A 113 -2.66 -8.81 -7.04
C ARG A 113 -4.12 -8.42 -7.26
N GLU A 114 -5.00 -8.66 -6.29
CA GLU A 114 -6.42 -8.32 -6.34
C GLU A 114 -6.62 -6.81 -6.56
N PHE A 115 -5.81 -5.98 -5.92
CA PHE A 115 -5.81 -4.53 -6.09
C PHE A 115 -5.49 -4.12 -7.53
N VAL A 116 -4.42 -4.68 -8.12
CA VAL A 116 -4.05 -4.40 -9.52
C VAL A 116 -5.13 -4.91 -10.50
N GLU A 117 -5.69 -6.09 -10.24
CA GLU A 117 -6.78 -6.65 -11.04
C GLU A 117 -8.04 -5.77 -10.98
N LEU A 118 -8.39 -5.27 -9.79
CA LEU A 118 -9.51 -4.36 -9.56
C LEU A 118 -9.27 -3.01 -10.24
N ALA A 119 -8.08 -2.43 -10.09
CA ALA A 119 -7.71 -1.16 -10.72
C ALA A 119 -7.81 -1.26 -12.25
N ARG A 120 -7.31 -2.36 -12.83
CA ARG A 120 -7.41 -2.63 -14.27
C ARG A 120 -8.88 -2.75 -14.71
N LYS A 121 -9.68 -3.53 -13.99
CA LYS A 121 -11.10 -3.72 -14.29
C LYS A 121 -11.88 -2.40 -14.20
N SER A 122 -11.61 -1.60 -13.17
CA SER A 122 -12.23 -0.29 -12.96
C SER A 122 -11.86 0.69 -14.07
N ASN A 123 -10.58 0.75 -14.47
CA ASN A 123 -10.12 1.59 -15.56
C ASN A 123 -10.77 1.19 -16.90
N GLN A 124 -10.81 -0.11 -17.21
CA GLN A 124 -11.48 -0.59 -18.42
C GLN A 124 -12.98 -0.27 -18.41
N LEU A 125 -13.66 -0.47 -17.29
CA LEU A 125 -15.07 -0.13 -17.13
C LEU A 125 -15.30 1.38 -17.32
N MET A 126 -14.44 2.21 -16.74
CA MET A 126 -14.53 3.67 -16.87
C MET A 126 -14.32 4.11 -18.32
N LYS A 127 -13.32 3.54 -19.00
CA LYS A 127 -13.09 3.79 -20.43
C LYS A 127 -14.32 3.41 -21.26
N GLY A 128 -14.90 2.23 -21.04
CA GLY A 128 -16.11 1.81 -21.74
C GLY A 128 -17.31 2.71 -21.48
N LYS A 129 -17.48 3.22 -20.24
CA LYS A 129 -18.51 4.22 -19.92
C LYS A 129 -18.29 5.52 -20.68
N ILE A 130 -17.06 6.04 -20.69
CA ILE A 130 -16.71 7.27 -21.41
C ILE A 130 -17.01 7.11 -22.90
N GLU A 131 -16.62 5.98 -23.51
CA GLU A 131 -16.89 5.68 -24.92
C GLU A 131 -18.39 5.59 -25.21
N ALA A 132 -19.16 4.91 -24.35
CA ALA A 132 -20.62 4.81 -24.51
C ALA A 132 -21.32 6.17 -24.38
N TYR A 133 -20.91 7.00 -23.42
CA TYR A 133 -21.46 8.36 -23.27
C TYR A 133 -21.07 9.27 -24.44
N ALA A 134 -19.86 9.12 -24.98
CA ALA A 134 -19.45 9.85 -26.18
C ALA A 134 -20.31 9.47 -27.39
N GLN A 135 -20.54 8.17 -27.62
CA GLN A 135 -21.42 7.70 -28.68
C GLN A 135 -22.86 8.19 -28.49
N PHE A 136 -23.38 8.13 -27.26
CA PHE A 136 -24.71 8.64 -26.94
C PHE A 136 -24.85 10.13 -27.22
N ARG A 137 -23.84 10.94 -26.82
CA ARG A 137 -23.78 12.38 -27.12
C ARG A 137 -23.85 12.63 -28.62
N ASP A 138 -23.06 11.90 -29.41
CA ASP A 138 -22.97 12.11 -30.86
C ASP A 138 -24.27 11.72 -31.58
N ILE A 139 -24.92 10.62 -31.16
CA ILE A 139 -26.23 10.21 -31.68
C ILE A 139 -27.31 11.23 -31.31
N LEU A 140 -27.38 11.62 -30.03
CA LEU A 140 -28.38 12.56 -29.54
C LEU A 140 -28.28 13.90 -30.27
N ALA A 141 -27.06 14.40 -30.47
CA ALA A 141 -26.84 15.64 -31.19
C ALA A 141 -27.25 15.56 -32.66
N SER A 142 -26.95 14.45 -33.34
CA SER A 142 -27.39 14.23 -34.72
C SER A 142 -28.92 14.26 -34.82
N GLU A 143 -29.62 13.58 -33.92
CA GLU A 143 -31.09 13.55 -33.91
C GLU A 143 -31.69 14.91 -33.53
N MET A 144 -31.06 15.66 -32.62
CA MET A 144 -31.49 17.02 -32.26
C MET A 144 -31.36 17.98 -33.44
N CYS A 145 -30.26 17.92 -34.22
CA CYS A 145 -30.12 18.74 -35.42
C CYS A 145 -31.16 18.39 -36.50
N LYS A 146 -31.55 17.10 -36.62
CA LYS A 146 -32.60 16.66 -37.55
C LYS A 146 -33.99 17.12 -37.13
N ALA A 147 -34.33 16.97 -35.85
CA ALA A 147 -35.66 17.31 -35.34
C ALA A 147 -35.87 18.83 -35.19
N LEU A 148 -34.81 19.58 -34.89
CA LEU A 148 -34.85 21.01 -34.57
C LEU A 148 -33.71 21.75 -35.30
N PRO A 149 -33.87 22.07 -36.59
CA PRO A 149 -32.82 22.70 -37.39
C PRO A 149 -32.47 24.12 -36.91
N GLU A 150 -33.39 24.80 -36.23
CA GLU A 150 -33.15 26.11 -35.61
C GLU A 150 -32.14 26.09 -34.46
N LEU A 151 -31.90 24.92 -33.85
CA LEU A 151 -31.00 24.75 -32.71
C LEU A 151 -29.61 24.20 -33.12
N GLU A 152 -29.38 23.95 -34.41
CA GLU A 152 -28.15 23.31 -34.89
C GLU A 152 -26.88 24.06 -34.45
N ALA A 153 -26.90 25.39 -34.51
CA ALA A 153 -25.76 26.23 -34.13
C ALA A 153 -25.40 26.08 -32.64
N ASP A 154 -26.40 26.00 -31.76
CA ASP A 154 -26.21 25.86 -30.31
C ASP A 154 -25.73 24.44 -29.96
N VAL A 155 -26.28 23.42 -30.62
CA VAL A 155 -25.84 22.02 -30.45
C VAL A 155 -24.37 21.87 -30.86
N MET A 156 -23.97 22.43 -32.00
CA MET A 156 -22.58 22.40 -32.49
C MET A 156 -21.62 23.10 -31.52
N LEU A 157 -22.02 24.24 -30.95
CA LEU A 157 -21.23 24.96 -29.94
C LEU A 157 -21.04 24.13 -28.66
N ILE A 158 -22.08 23.43 -28.22
CA ILE A 158 -22.02 22.55 -27.03
C ILE A 158 -21.10 21.37 -27.31
N LEU A 159 -21.14 20.76 -28.51
CA LEU A 159 -20.22 19.68 -28.86
C LEU A 159 -18.77 20.13 -28.91
N GLU A 160 -18.49 21.29 -29.49
CA GLU A 160 -17.14 21.85 -29.52
C GLU A 160 -16.59 22.03 -28.10
N ARG A 161 -17.43 22.54 -27.18
CA ARG A 161 -17.06 22.68 -25.76
C ARG A 161 -16.97 21.35 -25.02
N ALA A 162 -17.80 20.38 -25.37
CA ALA A 162 -17.83 19.04 -24.78
C ALA A 162 -16.78 18.09 -25.39
N CYS A 163 -15.78 18.62 -26.13
CA CYS A 163 -14.73 17.86 -26.82
C CYS A 163 -15.32 16.76 -27.74
N GLY A 164 -16.42 17.09 -28.40
CA GLY A 164 -17.10 16.22 -29.35
C GLY A 164 -16.65 16.47 -30.77
N ASN A 165 -16.68 15.43 -31.59
CA ASN A 165 -16.22 15.53 -32.97
C ASN A 165 -17.35 16.08 -33.85
N THR A 166 -17.34 17.40 -34.05
CA THR A 166 -18.32 18.12 -34.87
C THR A 166 -18.24 17.77 -36.35
N ASP A 167 -17.09 17.29 -36.83
CA ASP A 167 -16.90 16.91 -38.25
C ASP A 167 -17.66 15.63 -38.61
N VAL A 168 -17.72 14.66 -37.69
CA VAL A 168 -18.45 13.39 -37.86
C VAL A 168 -19.95 13.64 -37.96
N ILE A 169 -20.47 14.61 -37.19
CA ILE A 169 -21.90 14.94 -37.21
C ILE A 169 -22.25 15.68 -38.51
N LYS A 170 -21.41 16.63 -38.94
CA LYS A 170 -21.61 17.35 -40.20
C LYS A 170 -21.58 16.42 -41.42
N GLN A 171 -20.76 15.37 -41.40
CA GLN A 171 -20.78 14.34 -42.45
C GLN A 171 -22.09 13.54 -42.43
N ARG A 172 -22.55 13.11 -41.26
CA ARG A 172 -23.82 12.36 -41.13
C ARG A 172 -25.06 13.15 -41.54
N ILE A 173 -25.05 14.47 -41.35
CA ILE A 173 -26.14 15.35 -41.83
C ILE A 173 -26.10 15.52 -43.35
N LYS A 174 -24.94 15.32 -44.00
CA LYS A 174 -24.72 15.59 -45.43
C LYS A 174 -24.84 14.34 -46.31
N GLU A 175 -24.71 13.16 -45.72
CA GLU A 175 -24.80 11.86 -46.39
C GLU A 175 -26.23 11.29 -46.49
N GLU A 176 -27.21 11.97 -45.89
CA GLU A 176 -28.66 11.68 -46.00
C GLU A 176 -29.43 12.89 -46.55
#